data_AF-A0AAN8EUC2-F1
#
_entry.id   AF-A0AAN8EUC2-F1
#
_cell.length_a   1.000
_cell.length_b   1.000
_cell.length_c   1.000
_cell.angle_alpha   90.00
_cell.angle_beta   90.00
_cell.angle_gamma   90.00
#
_symmetry.space_group_name_H-M   'P 1'
#
loop_
_entity.id
_entity.type
_entity.pdbx_description
1 polymer ?
#
loop_
_entity_poly.entity_id
_entity_poly.type
_entity_poly.pdbx_seq_one_letter_code
_entity_poly.pdbx_strand_id
1 'polypeptide(L)' 'EIAAKKHYTVGGQIGGFYTHYDGLHFVTVKGAGHMVPTDKPAVAFHIIFSFLFDQKF' A
#
# COMPACT_ATOMS: atom_id res chain seq x y z
N GLU A 1 2.18 6.02 -18.36
CA GLU A 1 3.23 6.85 -17.74
C GLU A 1 3.55 6.29 -16.35
N ILE A 2 4.82 6.17 -15.96
CA ILE A 2 5.17 5.68 -14.61
C ILE A 2 5.04 6.86 -13.65
N ALA A 3 4.09 6.80 -12.74
CA ALA A 3 3.96 7.85 -11.73
C ALA A 3 5.16 7.84 -10.78
N ALA A 4 5.58 9.01 -10.30
CA ALA A 4 6.60 9.11 -9.27
C ALA A 4 6.18 8.30 -8.01
N LYS A 5 7.15 7.65 -7.37
CA LYS A 5 6.96 6.91 -6.12
C LYS A 5 6.42 7.83 -5.03
N LYS A 6 5.29 7.48 -4.42
CA LYS A 6 4.63 8.24 -3.33
C LYS A 6 4.50 7.39 -2.08
N HIS A 7 4.44 8.02 -0.92
CA HIS A 7 4.13 7.33 0.33
C HIS A 7 2.62 7.34 0.55
N TYR A 8 2.12 6.35 1.30
CA TYR A 8 0.74 6.32 1.80
C TYR A 8 0.75 6.23 3.33
N THR A 9 -0.35 6.66 3.94
CA THR A 9 -0.46 6.73 5.41
C THR A 9 -1.61 5.89 5.93
N VAL A 10 -1.37 5.15 7.00
CA VAL A 10 -2.38 4.39 7.74
C VAL A 10 -2.29 4.79 9.20
N GLY A 11 -3.39 5.28 9.78
CA GLY A 11 -3.41 5.73 11.18
C GLY A 11 -2.44 6.89 11.48
N GLY A 12 -2.23 7.80 10.53
CA GLY A 12 -1.32 8.94 10.68
C GLY A 12 0.17 8.60 10.59
N GLN A 13 0.53 7.37 10.22
CA GLN A 13 1.92 6.93 10.05
C GLN A 13 2.16 6.45 8.62
N ILE A 14 3.40 6.56 8.12
CA ILE A 14 3.78 6.04 6.81
C ILE A 14 3.64 4.51 6.80
N GLY A 15 2.69 3.99 6.01
CA GLY A 15 2.43 2.56 5.83
C GLY A 15 3.40 1.92 4.83
N GLY A 16 3.93 2.72 3.91
CA GLY A 16 4.88 2.28 2.89
C GLY A 16 4.88 3.22 1.70
N PHE A 17 5.23 2.70 0.52
CA PHE A 17 5.24 3.45 -0.72
C PHE A 17 4.44 2.73 -1.80
N TYR A 18 3.94 3.49 -2.76
CA TYR A 18 3.36 2.95 -3.98
C TYR A 18 3.89 3.66 -5.22
N THR A 19 3.91 2.92 -6.31
CA THR A 19 4.17 3.41 -7.66
C THR A 19 3.01 2.99 -8.54
N HIS A 20 2.39 3.94 -9.24
CA HIS A 20 1.30 3.68 -10.17
C HIS A 20 1.85 3.51 -11.59
N TYR A 21 1.46 2.41 -12.20
CA TYR A 21 1.68 2.07 -13.61
C TYR A 21 0.31 1.93 -14.28
N ASP A 22 0.30 1.87 -15.61
CA ASP A 22 -0.93 1.60 -16.34
C ASP A 22 -1.44 0.19 -16.02
N GLY A 23 -2.62 0.11 -15.39
CA GLY A 23 -3.24 -1.15 -14.95
C GLY A 23 -2.61 -1.84 -13.74
N LEU A 24 -1.64 -1.20 -13.04
CA LEU A 24 -0.97 -1.83 -11.90
C LEU A 24 -0.52 -0.82 -10.83
N HIS A 25 -0.80 -1.14 -9.57
CA HIS A 25 -0.17 -0.50 -8.42
C HIS A 25 0.87 -1.43 -7.80
N PHE A 26 2.13 -1.00 -7.76
CA PHE A 26 3.18 -1.68 -7.01
C PHE A 26 3.28 -1.03 -5.62
N VAL A 27 3.07 -1.81 -4.55
CA VAL A 27 2.97 -1.30 -3.18
C VAL A 27 4.00 -2.00 -2.28
N THR A 28 4.70 -1.24 -1.45
CA THR A 28 5.56 -1.75 -0.38
C THR A 28 4.91 -1.51 0.98
N VAL A 29 5.23 -2.36 1.95
CA VAL A 29 4.76 -2.21 3.34
C VAL A 29 5.95 -2.02 4.25
N LYS A 30 6.00 -0.87 4.93
CA LYS A 30 7.10 -0.52 5.82
C LYS A 30 7.09 -1.41 7.07
N GLY A 31 8.13 -2.23 7.20
CA GLY A 31 8.35 -3.07 8.38
C GLY A 31 7.46 -4.32 8.42
N ALA A 32 7.00 -4.80 7.27
CA ALA A 32 6.45 -6.16 7.13
C ALA A 32 7.45 -7.07 6.41
N GLY A 33 7.47 -8.34 6.78
CA GLY A 33 8.19 -9.40 6.08
C GLY A 33 7.30 -10.12 5.08
N HIS A 34 7.49 -11.44 4.96
CA HIS A 34 6.78 -12.27 3.97
C HIS A 34 5.28 -12.36 4.25
N MET A 35 4.88 -12.40 5.52
CA MET A 35 3.49 -12.53 5.96
C MET A 35 2.91 -11.18 6.36
N VAL A 36 2.68 -10.32 5.36
CA VAL A 36 2.24 -8.92 5.57
C VAL A 36 1.03 -8.77 6.49
N PRO A 37 -0.06 -9.55 6.38
CA PRO A 37 -1.20 -9.41 7.28
C PRO A 37 -0.89 -9.79 8.73
N THR A 38 0.08 -10.68 8.97
CA THR A 38 0.56 -11.04 10.31
C THR A 38 1.38 -9.90 10.93
N ASP A 39 2.29 -9.31 10.15
CA ASP A 39 3.21 -8.29 10.66
C ASP A 39 2.57 -6.90 10.78
N LYS A 40 1.70 -6.55 9.83
CA LYS A 40 1.09 -5.21 9.69
C LYS A 40 -0.40 -5.31 9.32
N PRO A 41 -1.26 -5.86 10.20
CA PRO A 41 -2.66 -6.15 9.88
C PRO A 41 -3.47 -4.92 9.42
N ALA A 42 -3.30 -3.77 10.07
CA ALA A 42 -4.00 -2.54 9.69
C ALA A 42 -3.59 -2.04 8.29
N VAL A 43 -2.30 -2.17 7.94
CA VAL A 43 -1.81 -1.75 6.62
C VAL A 43 -2.24 -2.75 5.54
N ALA A 44 -2.21 -4.06 5.84
CA ALA A 44 -2.70 -5.08 4.94
C ALA A 44 -4.19 -4.87 4.61
N PHE A 45 -5.01 -4.57 5.62
CA PHE A 45 -6.41 -4.24 5.43
C PHE A 45 -6.60 -3.01 4.54
N HIS A 46 -5.86 -1.92 4.79
CA HIS A 46 -5.89 -0.71 3.95
C HIS A 46 -5.59 -1.02 2.49
N ILE A 47 -4.56 -1.82 2.21
CA ILE A 47 -4.16 -2.20 0.85
C ILE A 47 -5.24 -3.04 0.16
N ILE A 48 -5.74 -4.09 0.83
CA ILE A 48 -6.75 -4.98 0.26
C ILE A 48 -8.06 -4.23 0.02
N PHE A 49 -8.50 -3.42 0.98
CA PHE A 49 -9.70 -2.59 0.83
C PHE A 49 -9.55 -1.62 -0.34
N SER A 50 -8.39 -0.97 -0.47
CA SER A 50 -8.12 -0.04 -1.57
C SER A 50 -8.13 -0.73 -2.93
N PHE A 51 -7.57 -1.93 -3.02
CA PHE A 51 -7.60 -2.74 -4.25
C PHE A 51 -9.04 -3.13 -4.64
N LEU A 52 -9.85 -3.60 -3.69
CA LEU A 52 -11.21 -4.08 -3.98
C LEU A 52 -12.19 -2.98 -4.37
N PHE A 53 -12.04 -1.78 -3.81
CA PHE A 53 -12.97 -0.67 -3.98
C PHE A 53 -12.39 0.54 -4.71
N ASP A 54 -11.29 0.33 -5.44
CA ASP A 54 -10.59 1.36 -6.22
C ASP A 54 -10.32 2.64 -5.40
N GLN A 55 -9.91 2.48 -4.14
CA GLN A 55 -9.55 3.62 -3.29
C GLN A 55 -8.11 4.06 -3.54
N LYS A 56 -7.88 5.35 -3.35
CA LYS A 56 -6.54 5.93 -3.44
C LYS A 56 -5.69 5.52 -2.24
N PHE A 57 -4.41 5.28 -2.50
CA PHE A 57 -3.35 5.09 -1.50
C PHE A 57 -2.91 6.42 -0.88
#